data_AF-E3M6B3-F1
#
_entry.id   AF-E3M6B3-F1
#
_cell.length_a   1.000
_cell.length_b   1.000
_cell.length_c   1.000
_cell.angle_alpha   90.00
_cell.angle_beta   90.00
_cell.angle_gamma   90.00
#
_symmetry.space_group_name_H-M   'P 1'
#
loop_
_entity.id
_entity.type
_entity.pdbx_description
1 polymer ?
#
loop_
_entity_poly.entity_id
_entity_poly.type
_entity_poly.pdbx_seq_one_letter_code
_entity_poly.pdbx_strand_id
1 'polypeptide(L)'
;MATCESMCPSTEVKFRSRNGLINQLEATASSRNGPRYKYVADPQKMVKEYSRSAADTHKYNKPDLLRPFPVLMRTVDYLLELYYALGNRRQEASSNQFSSIFSFVSDRLRSVRQDMVMQNLDGKSTVILMEKMLPFYIETDGLCKMMVVPSYNPKLHDFQLEECFGRWHDEIKSSGDITPNSLISAAFFFRQLHRKPTLLHELFIFRPKLSQDTFNLIRSICSSFYSNNYYRFFCQFKSLDSLLRYSLSDSVFTLRQSAMRIISVAFRTSVARLPSKLLADWLGFPVNIDIFNVFLHLYNVIPDDQGNILVSAIKLVEIPYENLPSRQY
;
A
#
# COMPACT_ATOMS: atom_id res chain seq x y z
N MET A 1 17.50 -27.17 -7.92
CA MET A 1 17.32 -25.98 -8.79
C MET A 1 15.87 -25.92 -9.22
N ALA A 2 15.27 -24.73 -9.30
CA ALA A 2 13.92 -24.53 -9.79
C ALA A 2 13.88 -24.65 -11.33
N THR A 3 12.85 -25.31 -11.87
CA THR A 3 12.77 -25.66 -13.31
C THR A 3 11.41 -25.35 -13.95
N CYS A 4 10.47 -24.69 -13.24
CA CYS A 4 9.21 -24.28 -13.83
C CYS A 4 9.40 -23.05 -14.75
N GLU A 5 9.40 -23.26 -16.07
CA GLU A 5 9.65 -22.20 -17.06
C GLU A 5 8.42 -21.30 -17.34
N SER A 6 7.26 -21.66 -16.81
CA SER A 6 5.97 -20.95 -16.94
C SER A 6 5.59 -20.21 -15.65
N MET A 7 4.70 -19.21 -15.76
CA MET A 7 4.21 -18.45 -14.60
C MET A 7 3.35 -19.31 -13.65
N CYS A 8 2.86 -20.46 -14.12
CA CYS A 8 2.13 -21.47 -13.35
C CYS A 8 2.62 -22.88 -13.72
N PRO A 9 2.92 -23.77 -12.74
CA PRO A 9 3.27 -25.16 -13.02
C PRO A 9 2.18 -25.92 -13.77
N SER A 10 2.58 -26.79 -14.71
CA SER A 10 1.64 -27.54 -15.55
C SER A 10 0.70 -28.47 -14.75
N THR A 11 1.18 -28.99 -13.63
CA THR A 11 0.41 -29.80 -12.68
C THR A 11 -0.72 -29.00 -12.03
N GLU A 12 -0.44 -27.76 -11.63
CA GLU A 12 -1.44 -26.84 -11.08
C GLU A 12 -2.46 -26.42 -12.15
N VAL A 13 -2.01 -26.11 -13.37
CA VAL A 13 -2.92 -25.77 -14.49
C VAL A 13 -3.91 -26.92 -14.74
N LYS A 14 -3.43 -28.17 -14.81
CA LYS A 14 -4.26 -29.36 -14.99
C LYS A 14 -5.24 -29.54 -13.82
N PHE A 15 -4.78 -29.36 -12.58
CA PHE A 15 -5.61 -29.47 -11.39
C PHE A 15 -6.73 -28.42 -11.39
N ARG A 16 -6.41 -27.13 -11.59
CA ARG A 16 -7.41 -26.06 -11.59
C ARG A 16 -8.39 -26.18 -12.76
N SER A 17 -7.92 -26.62 -13.93
CA SER A 17 -8.79 -26.88 -15.10
C SER A 17 -9.78 -28.03 -14.89
N ARG A 18 -9.35 -29.11 -14.22
CA ARG A 18 -10.22 -30.26 -13.90
C ARG A 18 -11.28 -29.89 -12.87
N ASN A 19 -10.92 -29.08 -11.87
CA ASN A 19 -11.80 -28.71 -10.76
C ASN A 19 -12.61 -27.43 -10.99
N GLY A 20 -12.43 -26.74 -12.13
CA GLY A 20 -13.16 -25.50 -12.42
C GLY A 20 -12.73 -24.31 -11.56
N LEU A 21 -11.45 -24.25 -11.18
CA LEU A 21 -10.87 -23.24 -10.29
C LEU A 21 -10.06 -22.16 -11.06
N ILE A 22 -10.28 -22.03 -12.37
CA ILE A 22 -9.59 -21.04 -13.20
C ILE A 22 -10.18 -19.66 -12.94
N ASN A 23 -9.34 -18.69 -12.61
CA ASN A 23 -9.79 -17.31 -12.43
C ASN A 23 -10.14 -16.69 -13.80
N GLN A 24 -11.10 -15.77 -13.84
CA GLN A 24 -11.45 -15.03 -15.05
C GLN A 24 -10.24 -14.33 -15.70
N LEU A 25 -9.31 -13.83 -14.89
CA LEU A 25 -8.10 -13.14 -15.35
C LEU A 25 -7.08 -14.09 -15.99
N GLU A 26 -7.23 -15.40 -15.77
CA GLU A 26 -6.37 -16.45 -16.31
C GLU A 26 -6.98 -17.13 -17.54
N ALA A 27 -8.09 -16.60 -18.07
CA ALA A 27 -8.89 -17.25 -19.11
C ALA A 27 -8.79 -16.56 -20.49
N THR A 28 -8.96 -17.34 -21.56
CA THR A 28 -9.15 -16.83 -22.94
C THR A 28 -10.62 -16.53 -23.24
N ALA A 29 -11.54 -17.36 -22.73
CA ALA A 29 -12.98 -17.23 -22.88
C ALA A 29 -13.73 -17.99 -21.77
N SER A 30 -14.99 -17.63 -21.56
CA SER A 30 -15.93 -18.44 -20.77
C SER A 30 -16.64 -19.45 -21.69
N SER A 31 -16.49 -20.74 -21.45
CA SER A 31 -17.27 -21.76 -22.15
C SER A 31 -18.68 -21.85 -21.56
N ARG A 32 -19.71 -21.73 -22.41
CA ARG A 32 -21.13 -21.91 -22.03
C ARG A 32 -21.60 -23.37 -22.09
N ASN A 33 -20.71 -24.31 -22.42
CA ASN A 33 -21.08 -25.71 -22.58
C ASN A 33 -21.13 -26.41 -21.23
N GLY A 34 -22.30 -26.36 -20.58
CA GLY A 34 -22.63 -27.07 -19.35
C GLY A 34 -23.43 -26.23 -18.34
N PRO A 35 -23.98 -26.84 -17.28
CA PRO A 35 -24.78 -26.14 -16.27
C PRO A 35 -23.97 -25.18 -15.37
N ARG A 36 -22.64 -25.10 -15.53
CA ARG A 36 -21.77 -24.14 -14.84
C ARG A 36 -20.91 -23.41 -15.86
N TYR A 37 -20.81 -22.09 -15.72
CA TYR A 37 -19.79 -21.28 -16.40
C TYR A 37 -18.41 -21.86 -16.11
N LYS A 38 -17.70 -22.29 -17.16
CA LYS A 38 -16.33 -22.83 -17.02
C LYS A 38 -15.35 -21.96 -17.79
N TYR A 39 -14.44 -21.32 -17.08
CA TYR A 39 -13.31 -20.62 -17.70
C TYR A 39 -12.34 -21.64 -18.30
N VAL A 40 -11.90 -21.36 -19.53
CA VAL A 40 -10.87 -22.14 -20.21
C VAL A 40 -9.52 -21.50 -19.90
N ALA A 41 -8.61 -22.28 -19.33
CA ALA A 41 -7.28 -21.81 -18.97
C ALA A 41 -6.53 -21.27 -20.20
N ASP A 42 -5.96 -20.08 -20.06
CA ASP A 42 -5.01 -19.51 -21.00
C ASP A 42 -3.59 -19.76 -20.48
N PRO A 43 -2.80 -20.65 -21.10
CA PRO A 43 -1.44 -20.94 -20.64
C PRO A 43 -0.54 -19.70 -20.48
N GLN A 44 -0.82 -18.61 -21.22
CA GLN A 44 -0.05 -17.37 -21.12
C GLN A 44 -0.48 -16.46 -19.96
N LYS A 45 -1.68 -16.67 -19.39
CA LYS A 45 -2.21 -15.87 -18.27
C LYS A 45 -2.24 -16.61 -16.95
N MET A 46 -2.08 -17.94 -16.97
CA MET A 46 -2.06 -18.75 -15.75
C MET A 46 -0.88 -18.34 -14.86
N VAL A 47 -1.17 -17.97 -13.61
CA VAL A 47 -0.15 -17.66 -12.60
C VAL A 47 -0.35 -18.54 -11.37
N LYS A 48 0.76 -19.09 -10.84
CA LYS A 48 0.78 -19.96 -9.65
C LYS A 48 0.05 -19.33 -8.46
N GLU A 49 -0.90 -20.04 -7.87
CA GLU A 49 -1.60 -19.63 -6.65
C GLU A 49 -0.70 -19.68 -5.41
N TYR A 50 -0.99 -18.85 -4.41
CA TYR A 50 -0.33 -18.98 -3.11
C TYR A 50 -0.85 -20.21 -2.37
N SER A 51 0.08 -21.09 -1.92
CA SER A 51 -0.28 -22.27 -1.13
C SER A 51 -0.08 -22.02 0.36
N ARG A 52 -1.15 -22.16 1.16
CA ARG A 52 -1.11 -22.01 2.63
C ARG A 52 -0.40 -23.17 3.33
N SER A 53 -0.38 -24.36 2.72
CA SER A 53 0.15 -25.58 3.33
C SER A 53 1.64 -25.75 3.04
N ALA A 54 2.46 -24.87 3.60
CA ALA A 54 3.91 -25.01 3.58
C ALA A 54 4.43 -26.09 4.57
N ALA A 55 3.55 -26.66 5.41
CA ALA A 55 3.92 -27.68 6.40
C ALA A 55 4.36 -29.02 5.78
N ASP A 56 3.89 -29.35 4.57
CA ASP A 56 4.41 -30.47 3.77
C ASP A 56 5.48 -29.96 2.79
N THR A 57 6.57 -29.38 3.32
CA THR A 57 7.68 -28.80 2.53
C THR A 57 8.18 -29.75 1.44
N HIS A 58 8.15 -31.06 1.68
CA HIS A 58 8.52 -32.10 0.71
C HIS A 58 7.60 -32.19 -0.52
N LYS A 59 6.31 -31.83 -0.41
CA LYS A 59 5.39 -31.84 -1.56
C LYS A 59 5.60 -30.64 -2.49
N TYR A 60 5.97 -29.50 -1.94
CA TYR A 60 5.99 -28.21 -2.65
C TYR A 60 7.40 -27.73 -3.03
N ASN A 61 8.46 -28.29 -2.45
CA ASN A 61 9.84 -27.97 -2.80
C ASN A 61 10.37 -28.78 -4.00
N LYS A 62 9.48 -29.20 -4.91
CA LYS A 62 9.90 -29.90 -6.12
C LYS A 62 10.41 -28.88 -7.16
N PRO A 63 11.53 -29.15 -7.84
CA PRO A 63 12.08 -28.31 -8.90
C PRO A 63 11.05 -27.79 -9.89
N ASP A 64 10.17 -28.66 -10.39
CA ASP A 64 9.15 -28.40 -11.41
C ASP A 64 7.97 -27.55 -10.90
N LEU A 65 7.87 -27.35 -9.59
CA LEU A 65 6.84 -26.51 -8.96
C LEU A 65 7.36 -25.11 -8.58
N LEU A 66 8.68 -24.88 -8.64
CA LEU A 66 9.30 -23.61 -8.31
C LEU A 66 9.71 -22.86 -9.59
N ARG A 67 9.36 -21.58 -9.67
CA ARG A 67 9.74 -20.72 -10.79
C ARG A 67 11.14 -20.15 -10.55
N PRO A 68 12.12 -20.34 -11.46
CA PRO A 68 13.43 -19.73 -11.33
C PRO A 68 13.34 -18.20 -11.47
N PHE A 69 14.38 -17.49 -11.05
CA PHE A 69 14.41 -16.01 -11.00
C PHE A 69 13.92 -15.31 -12.28
N PRO A 70 14.35 -15.69 -13.51
CA PRO A 70 13.84 -15.04 -14.73
C PRO A 70 12.32 -15.16 -14.93
N VAL A 71 11.73 -16.27 -14.46
CA VAL A 71 10.29 -16.52 -14.53
C VAL A 71 9.56 -15.76 -13.42
N LEU A 72 10.15 -15.64 -12.22
CA LEU A 72 9.61 -14.77 -11.16
C LEU A 72 9.54 -13.32 -11.61
N MET A 73 10.61 -12.80 -12.23
CA MET A 73 10.65 -11.44 -12.78
C MET A 73 9.54 -11.20 -13.80
N ARG A 74 9.45 -12.07 -14.82
CA ARG A 74 8.37 -12.01 -15.82
C ARG A 74 6.98 -12.10 -15.20
N THR A 75 6.82 -12.92 -14.15
CA THR A 75 5.54 -13.05 -13.45
C THR A 75 5.17 -11.77 -12.72
N VAL A 76 6.11 -11.15 -12.02
CA VAL A 76 5.88 -9.87 -11.34
C VAL A 76 5.51 -8.80 -12.36
N ASP A 77 6.25 -8.71 -13.47
CA ASP A 77 5.97 -7.72 -14.53
C ASP A 77 4.56 -7.91 -15.11
N TYR A 78 4.17 -9.14 -15.45
CA TYR A 78 2.81 -9.45 -15.91
C TYR A 78 1.72 -9.05 -14.90
N LEU A 79 1.92 -9.36 -13.62
CA LEU A 79 0.93 -9.06 -12.57
C LEU A 79 0.79 -7.55 -12.33
N LEU A 80 1.90 -6.81 -12.38
CA LEU A 80 1.91 -5.37 -12.23
C LEU A 80 1.30 -4.68 -13.45
N GLU A 81 1.59 -5.14 -14.67
CA GLU A 81 0.93 -4.67 -15.89
C GLU A 81 -0.59 -4.86 -15.81
N LEU A 82 -1.04 -6.02 -15.34
CA LEU A 82 -2.47 -6.29 -15.13
C LEU A 82 -3.11 -5.31 -14.14
N TYR A 83 -2.40 -4.99 -13.05
CA TYR A 83 -2.86 -4.02 -12.05
C TYR A 83 -2.89 -2.58 -12.61
N TYR A 84 -1.81 -2.13 -13.25
CA TYR A 84 -1.70 -0.75 -13.75
C TYR A 84 -2.57 -0.49 -14.98
N ALA A 85 -2.90 -1.51 -15.79
CA ALA A 85 -3.88 -1.39 -16.86
C ALA A 85 -5.30 -1.04 -16.37
N LEU A 86 -5.62 -1.29 -15.09
CA LEU A 86 -6.80 -0.73 -14.44
C LEU A 86 -6.59 0.70 -13.96
N GLY A 87 -5.40 1.05 -13.47
CA GLY A 87 -5.07 2.39 -12.99
C GLY A 87 -5.38 3.46 -14.04
N ASN A 88 -5.01 3.18 -15.29
CA ASN A 88 -5.30 4.06 -16.45
C ASN A 88 -6.80 4.24 -16.73
N ARG A 89 -7.65 3.33 -16.22
CA ARG A 89 -9.12 3.36 -16.36
C ARG A 89 -9.81 3.44 -15.00
N ARG A 90 -9.12 3.88 -13.94
CA ARG A 90 -9.64 3.81 -12.56
C ARG A 90 -10.90 4.66 -12.36
N GLN A 91 -11.10 5.72 -13.14
CA GLN A 91 -12.33 6.52 -13.14
C GLN A 91 -13.54 5.76 -13.73
N GLU A 92 -13.28 4.76 -14.58
CA GLU A 92 -14.30 3.94 -15.25
C GLU A 92 -14.48 2.56 -14.59
N ALA A 93 -13.50 2.11 -13.81
CA ALA A 93 -13.51 0.80 -13.17
C ALA A 93 -14.43 0.79 -11.94
N SER A 94 -15.35 -0.18 -11.90
CA SER A 94 -16.17 -0.40 -10.70
C SER A 94 -15.32 -0.86 -9.51
N SER A 95 -15.75 -0.56 -8.27
CA SER A 95 -15.09 -1.07 -7.04
C SER A 95 -14.95 -2.60 -7.06
N ASN A 96 -15.92 -3.31 -7.65
CA ASN A 96 -15.86 -4.76 -7.82
C ASN A 96 -14.75 -5.23 -8.76
N GLN A 97 -14.50 -4.48 -9.85
CA GLN A 97 -13.43 -4.80 -10.79
C GLN A 97 -12.05 -4.59 -10.16
N PHE A 98 -11.86 -3.48 -9.43
CA PHE A 98 -10.64 -3.24 -8.65
C PHE A 98 -10.45 -4.34 -7.60
N SER A 99 -11.50 -4.65 -6.84
CA SER A 99 -11.50 -5.69 -5.80
C SER A 99 -11.07 -7.07 -6.34
N SER A 100 -11.56 -7.45 -7.52
CA SER A 100 -11.21 -8.71 -8.18
C SER A 100 -9.73 -8.77 -8.57
N ILE A 101 -9.22 -7.73 -9.24
CA ILE A 101 -7.83 -7.68 -9.70
C ILE A 101 -6.85 -7.51 -8.53
N PHE A 102 -7.19 -6.69 -7.53
CA PHE A 102 -6.41 -6.58 -6.30
C PHE A 102 -6.25 -7.94 -5.61
N SER A 103 -7.36 -8.66 -5.41
CA SER A 103 -7.37 -9.98 -4.77
C SER A 103 -6.50 -10.98 -5.54
N PHE A 104 -6.64 -11.00 -6.87
CA PHE A 104 -5.83 -11.85 -7.75
C PHE A 104 -4.35 -11.51 -7.66
N VAL A 105 -3.97 -10.26 -7.92
CA VAL A 105 -2.56 -9.83 -7.95
C VAL A 105 -1.90 -10.01 -6.59
N SER A 106 -2.57 -9.64 -5.50
CA SER A 106 -2.05 -9.80 -4.14
C SER A 106 -1.75 -11.27 -3.80
N ASP A 107 -2.65 -12.19 -4.14
CA ASP A 107 -2.44 -13.63 -3.96
C ASP A 107 -1.25 -14.15 -4.79
N ARG A 108 -1.20 -13.79 -6.08
CA ARG A 108 -0.15 -14.27 -6.98
C ARG A 108 1.23 -13.70 -6.64
N LEU A 109 1.31 -12.44 -6.21
CA LEU A 109 2.57 -11.86 -5.69
C LEU A 109 3.02 -12.55 -4.39
N ARG A 110 2.09 -12.96 -3.53
CA ARG A 110 2.42 -13.78 -2.36
C ARG A 110 2.99 -15.14 -2.75
N SER A 111 2.49 -15.76 -3.83
CA SER A 111 3.08 -16.97 -4.41
C SER A 111 4.50 -16.75 -4.94
N VAL A 112 4.75 -15.61 -5.59
CA VAL A 112 6.11 -15.22 -6.01
C VAL A 112 7.03 -15.13 -4.79
N ARG A 113 6.62 -14.42 -3.73
CA ARG A 113 7.40 -14.33 -2.48
C ARG A 113 7.65 -15.70 -1.85
N GLN A 114 6.68 -16.61 -1.89
CA GLN A 114 6.85 -17.99 -1.42
C GLN A 114 7.93 -18.73 -2.21
N ASP A 115 7.95 -18.63 -3.54
CA ASP A 115 9.00 -19.23 -4.37
C ASP A 115 10.38 -18.62 -4.07
N MET A 116 10.45 -17.32 -3.78
CA MET A 116 11.71 -16.65 -3.39
C MET A 116 12.26 -17.19 -2.06
N VAL A 117 11.40 -17.47 -1.08
CA VAL A 117 11.81 -18.10 0.20
C VAL A 117 12.29 -19.53 -0.05
N MET A 118 11.50 -20.34 -0.76
CA MET A 118 11.79 -21.77 -0.97
C MET A 118 13.10 -22.00 -1.74
N GLN A 119 13.45 -21.08 -2.64
CA GLN A 119 14.71 -21.14 -3.40
C GLN A 119 15.90 -20.53 -2.67
N ASN A 120 15.70 -19.84 -1.55
CA ASN A 120 16.73 -19.06 -0.87
C ASN A 120 17.50 -18.14 -1.85
N LEU A 121 16.78 -17.28 -2.55
CA LEU A 121 17.39 -16.37 -3.54
C LEU A 121 18.44 -15.47 -2.88
N ASP A 122 19.49 -15.14 -3.64
CA ASP A 122 20.53 -14.22 -3.21
C ASP A 122 19.96 -12.82 -2.93
N GLY A 123 20.68 -12.03 -2.14
CA GLY A 123 20.20 -10.72 -1.70
C GLY A 123 19.94 -9.74 -2.85
N LYS A 124 20.73 -9.76 -3.92
CA LYS A 124 20.53 -8.86 -5.07
C LYS A 124 19.25 -9.21 -5.81
N SER A 125 19.03 -10.48 -6.09
CA SER A 125 17.79 -10.98 -6.70
C SER A 125 16.57 -10.70 -5.82
N THR A 126 16.70 -10.86 -4.51
CA THR A 126 15.65 -10.56 -3.53
C THR A 126 15.28 -9.08 -3.55
N VAL A 127 16.26 -8.18 -3.49
CA VAL A 127 16.00 -6.73 -3.52
C VAL A 127 15.32 -6.30 -4.81
N ILE A 128 15.78 -6.79 -5.97
CA ILE A 128 15.18 -6.45 -7.27
C ILE A 128 13.68 -6.82 -7.31
N LEU A 129 13.33 -8.02 -6.87
CA LEU A 129 11.93 -8.46 -6.83
C LEU A 129 11.12 -7.68 -5.79
N MET A 130 11.68 -7.42 -4.60
CA MET A 130 11.00 -6.64 -3.56
C MET A 130 10.72 -5.22 -4.02
N GLU A 131 11.69 -4.53 -4.62
CA GLU A 131 11.53 -3.15 -5.10
C GLU A 131 10.52 -3.05 -6.25
N LYS A 132 10.33 -4.11 -7.04
CA LYS A 132 9.23 -4.19 -8.02
C LYS A 132 7.87 -4.37 -7.37
N MET A 133 7.76 -5.19 -6.33
CA MET A 133 6.48 -5.53 -5.70
C MET A 133 6.01 -4.50 -4.66
N LEU A 134 6.93 -3.84 -3.95
CA LEU A 134 6.62 -2.88 -2.87
C LEU A 134 5.71 -1.74 -3.33
N PRO A 135 5.87 -1.13 -4.53
CA PRO A 135 4.95 -0.12 -5.02
C PRO A 135 3.49 -0.54 -5.01
N PHE A 136 3.19 -1.78 -5.46
CA PHE A 136 1.83 -2.33 -5.41
C PHE A 136 1.30 -2.40 -3.97
N TYR A 137 2.09 -2.93 -3.03
CA TYR A 137 1.65 -3.07 -1.65
C TYR A 137 1.43 -1.72 -0.95
N ILE A 138 2.30 -0.73 -1.21
CA ILE A 138 2.18 0.63 -0.66
C ILE A 138 0.95 1.35 -1.25
N GLU A 139 0.81 1.33 -2.58
CA GLU A 139 -0.32 1.99 -3.26
C GLU A 139 -1.64 1.40 -2.80
N THR A 140 -1.76 0.07 -2.77
CA THR A 140 -3.00 -0.60 -2.38
C THR A 140 -3.34 -0.41 -0.90
N ASP A 141 -2.34 -0.30 0.00
CA ASP A 141 -2.58 0.06 1.40
C ASP A 141 -3.21 1.45 1.51
N GLY A 142 -2.62 2.43 0.81
CA GLY A 142 -3.11 3.81 0.82
C GLY A 142 -4.52 3.94 0.22
N LEU A 143 -4.73 3.37 -0.97
CA LEU A 143 -6.01 3.43 -1.68
C LEU A 143 -7.14 2.77 -0.89
N CYS A 144 -6.94 1.55 -0.42
CA CYS A 144 -7.98 0.80 0.30
C CYS A 144 -8.31 1.41 1.68
N LYS A 145 -7.47 2.32 2.20
CA LYS A 145 -7.78 3.16 3.36
C LYS A 145 -8.56 4.44 3.03
N MET A 146 -8.74 4.75 1.75
CA MET A 146 -9.47 5.92 1.26
C MET A 146 -10.77 5.55 0.52
N MET A 147 -10.91 4.29 0.08
CA MET A 147 -12.09 3.77 -0.61
C MET A 147 -12.50 2.38 -0.10
N VAL A 148 -13.79 2.05 -0.23
CA VAL A 148 -14.29 0.72 0.16
C VAL A 148 -13.93 -0.32 -0.90
N VAL A 149 -13.17 -1.34 -0.49
CA VAL A 149 -12.76 -2.46 -1.33
C VAL A 149 -13.12 -3.78 -0.63
N PRO A 150 -14.14 -4.53 -1.12
CA PRO A 150 -14.64 -5.72 -0.42
C PRO A 150 -13.60 -6.81 -0.15
N SER A 151 -12.61 -6.98 -1.03
CA SER A 151 -11.56 -8.00 -0.88
C SER A 151 -10.40 -7.55 0.02
N TYR A 152 -10.38 -6.30 0.46
CA TYR A 152 -9.28 -5.76 1.26
C TYR A 152 -9.42 -6.13 2.74
N ASN A 153 -8.39 -6.77 3.29
CA ASN A 153 -8.27 -7.01 4.73
C ASN A 153 -7.09 -6.18 5.27
N PRO A 154 -7.35 -5.10 6.03
CA PRO A 154 -6.30 -4.19 6.49
C PRO A 154 -5.21 -4.87 7.32
N LYS A 155 -5.57 -5.82 8.19
CA LYS A 155 -4.60 -6.51 9.06
C LYS A 155 -3.69 -7.45 8.28
N LEU A 156 -4.29 -8.23 7.36
CA LEU A 156 -3.52 -9.12 6.51
C LEU A 156 -2.60 -8.35 5.58
N HIS A 157 -3.09 -7.23 5.02
CA HIS A 157 -2.30 -6.40 4.12
C HIS A 157 -1.14 -5.71 4.84
N ASP A 158 -1.40 -5.16 6.03
CA ASP A 158 -0.36 -4.56 6.89
C ASP A 158 0.74 -5.59 7.21
N PHE A 159 0.36 -6.79 7.64
CA PHE A 159 1.31 -7.88 7.88
C PHE A 159 2.17 -8.18 6.65
N GLN A 160 1.55 -8.33 5.48
CA GLN A 160 2.29 -8.63 4.24
C GLN A 160 3.23 -7.51 3.82
N LEU A 161 2.82 -6.25 3.98
CA LEU A 161 3.66 -5.10 3.66
C LEU A 161 4.86 -5.01 4.62
N GLU A 162 4.66 -5.23 5.92
CA GLU A 162 5.76 -5.28 6.89
C GLU A 162 6.72 -6.46 6.62
N GLU A 163 6.22 -7.63 6.24
CA GLU A 163 7.08 -8.75 5.81
C GLU A 163 7.94 -8.37 4.59
N CYS A 164 7.35 -7.71 3.59
CA CYS A 164 8.08 -7.25 2.40
C CYS A 164 9.15 -6.23 2.75
N PHE A 165 8.80 -5.21 3.55
CA PHE A 165 9.74 -4.17 3.96
C PHE A 165 10.83 -4.72 4.88
N GLY A 166 10.49 -5.59 5.83
CA GLY A 166 11.45 -6.25 6.71
C GLY A 166 12.47 -7.03 5.91
N ARG A 167 12.01 -7.88 4.98
CA ARG A 167 12.91 -8.63 4.11
C ARG A 167 13.78 -7.73 3.23
N TRP A 168 13.20 -6.70 2.59
CA TRP A 168 13.96 -5.74 1.80
C TRP A 168 15.04 -5.04 2.66
N HIS A 169 14.67 -4.57 3.85
CA HIS A 169 15.58 -3.86 4.75
C HIS A 169 16.73 -4.75 5.25
N ASP A 170 16.44 -6.01 5.58
CA ASP A 170 17.45 -6.97 6.05
C ASP A 170 18.50 -7.28 4.97
N GLU A 171 18.08 -7.41 3.70
CA GLU A 171 19.01 -7.59 2.58
C GLU A 171 19.88 -6.36 2.34
N ILE A 172 19.30 -5.16 2.39
CA ILE A 172 20.07 -3.90 2.22
C ILE A 172 21.07 -3.70 3.37
N LYS A 173 20.71 -4.08 4.60
CA LYS A 173 21.59 -3.98 5.75
C LYS A 173 22.71 -5.02 5.70
N SER A 174 22.42 -6.22 5.22
CA SER A 174 23.39 -7.32 5.16
C SER A 174 24.38 -7.17 3.99
N SER A 175 23.99 -6.47 2.92
CA SER A 175 24.84 -6.27 1.75
C SER A 175 25.55 -4.91 1.77
N GLY A 176 26.86 -4.88 1.55
CA GLY A 176 27.62 -3.64 1.36
C GLY A 176 27.32 -2.95 0.02
N ASP A 177 27.13 -3.73 -1.04
CA ASP A 177 27.20 -3.28 -2.43
C ASP A 177 25.85 -2.94 -3.06
N ILE A 178 24.74 -3.30 -2.42
CA ILE A 178 23.41 -2.98 -2.93
C ILE A 178 23.08 -1.51 -2.61
N THR A 179 22.81 -0.74 -3.66
CA THR A 179 22.23 0.60 -3.56
C THR A 179 20.71 0.48 -3.65
N PRO A 180 19.97 0.83 -2.60
CA PRO A 180 18.51 0.74 -2.60
C PRO A 180 17.88 1.81 -3.49
N ASN A 181 16.68 1.52 -3.99
CA ASN A 181 15.84 2.50 -4.67
C ASN A 181 15.46 3.64 -3.71
N SER A 182 15.69 4.88 -4.14
CA SER A 182 15.43 6.10 -3.37
C SER A 182 13.96 6.25 -2.94
N LEU A 183 13.02 5.92 -3.82
CA LEU A 183 11.58 6.04 -3.57
C LEU A 183 11.12 5.01 -2.55
N ILE A 184 11.58 3.76 -2.69
CA ILE A 184 11.30 2.67 -1.74
C ILE A 184 11.91 2.96 -0.37
N SER A 185 13.13 3.50 -0.35
CA SER A 185 13.79 3.91 0.89
C SER A 185 12.99 4.98 1.61
N ALA A 186 12.54 6.03 0.91
CA ALA A 186 11.70 7.06 1.52
C ALA A 186 10.36 6.49 2.02
N ALA A 187 9.69 5.64 1.24
CA ALA A 187 8.45 4.99 1.64
C ALA A 187 8.60 4.11 2.89
N PHE A 188 9.72 3.38 3.03
CA PHE A 188 10.04 2.59 4.21
C PHE A 188 10.06 3.46 5.48
N PHE A 189 10.78 4.58 5.46
CA PHE A 189 10.81 5.48 6.61
C PHE A 189 9.44 6.13 6.89
N PHE A 190 8.74 6.57 5.84
CA PHE A 190 7.42 7.19 5.97
C PHE A 190 6.37 6.26 6.57
N ARG A 191 6.40 4.97 6.21
CA ARG A 191 5.53 3.94 6.80
C ARG A 191 5.67 3.86 8.31
N GLN A 192 6.90 3.97 8.83
CA GLN A 192 7.20 3.80 10.25
C GLN A 192 7.09 5.08 11.08
N LEU A 193 6.84 6.22 10.44
CA LEU A 193 6.87 7.55 11.07
C LEU A 193 5.93 7.70 12.28
N HIS A 194 4.70 7.19 12.16
CA HIS A 194 3.71 7.22 13.24
C HIS A 194 3.92 6.13 14.30
N ARG A 195 4.83 5.17 14.06
CA ARG A 195 5.03 3.96 14.89
C ARG A 195 6.26 4.03 15.78
N LYS A 196 7.33 4.65 15.28
CA LYS A 196 8.65 4.63 15.92
C LYS A 196 9.11 6.03 16.31
N PRO A 197 9.09 6.41 17.60
CA PRO A 197 9.66 7.68 18.04
C PRO A 197 11.17 7.83 17.74
N THR A 198 11.88 6.71 17.61
CA THR A 198 13.32 6.62 17.36
C THR A 198 13.70 6.63 15.87
N LEU A 199 12.75 6.85 14.96
CA LEU A 199 12.99 6.72 13.51
C LEU A 199 14.12 7.62 12.98
N LEU A 200 14.30 8.82 13.55
CA LEU A 200 15.41 9.70 13.16
C LEU A 200 16.76 9.04 13.43
N HIS A 201 16.92 8.33 14.54
CA HIS A 201 18.15 7.59 14.83
C HIS A 201 18.40 6.49 13.81
N GLU A 202 17.36 5.70 13.46
CA GLU A 202 17.43 4.69 12.41
C GLU A 202 17.82 5.30 11.05
N LEU A 203 17.29 6.49 10.72
CA LEU A 203 17.63 7.21 9.50
C LEU A 203 19.12 7.61 9.45
N PHE A 204 19.69 8.06 10.56
CA PHE A 204 21.12 8.39 10.63
C PHE A 204 22.00 7.14 10.48
N ILE A 205 21.60 6.00 11.05
CA ILE A 205 22.30 4.73 10.85
C ILE A 205 22.23 4.30 9.37
N PHE A 206 21.08 4.49 8.72
CA PHE A 206 20.86 4.12 7.32
C PHE A 206 21.45 5.13 6.31
N ARG A 207 21.95 6.29 6.77
CA ARG A 207 22.50 7.37 5.93
C ARG A 207 23.47 6.90 4.85
N PRO A 208 24.41 5.97 5.08
CA PRO A 208 25.36 5.54 4.05
C PRO A 208 24.70 4.90 2.82
N LYS A 209 23.47 4.41 2.94
CA LYS A 209 22.71 3.78 1.86
C LYS A 209 21.84 4.75 1.05
N LEU A 210 21.81 6.02 1.45
CA LEU A 210 20.92 7.03 0.87
C LEU A 210 21.70 8.09 0.10
N SER A 211 21.08 8.56 -0.99
CA SER A 211 21.48 9.83 -1.61
C SER A 211 21.24 11.00 -0.65
N GLN A 212 21.93 12.11 -0.89
CA GLN A 212 21.78 13.32 -0.08
C GLN A 212 20.34 13.87 -0.14
N ASP A 213 19.71 13.83 -1.32
CA ASP A 213 18.35 14.35 -1.53
C ASP A 213 17.30 13.49 -0.83
N THR A 214 17.42 12.15 -0.96
CA THR A 214 16.53 11.21 -0.28
C THR A 214 16.62 11.35 1.23
N PHE A 215 17.84 11.45 1.77
CA PHE A 215 18.03 11.67 3.20
C PHE A 215 17.42 12.99 3.68
N ASN A 216 17.63 14.09 2.94
CA ASN A 216 17.09 15.40 3.28
C ASN A 216 15.56 15.43 3.24
N LEU A 217 14.96 14.78 2.23
CA LEU A 217 13.52 14.62 2.11
C LEU A 217 12.94 13.89 3.33
N ILE A 218 13.48 12.71 3.64
CA ILE A 218 13.00 11.89 4.76
C ILE A 218 13.14 12.65 6.08
N ARG A 219 14.32 13.23 6.33
CA ARG A 219 14.60 14.01 7.53
C ARG A 219 13.64 15.18 7.70
N SER A 220 13.35 15.92 6.63
CA SER A 220 12.46 17.08 6.72
C SER A 220 11.02 16.68 7.04
N ILE A 221 10.50 15.62 6.42
CA ILE A 221 9.14 15.12 6.73
C ILE A 221 9.07 14.60 8.16
N CYS A 222 10.07 13.81 8.59
CA CYS A 222 10.14 13.30 9.96
C CYS A 222 10.17 14.45 10.98
N SER A 223 11.00 15.47 10.74
CA SER A 223 11.11 16.63 11.62
C SER A 223 9.79 17.39 11.74
N SER A 224 9.09 17.63 10.61
CA SER A 224 7.80 18.33 10.62
C SER A 224 6.72 17.55 11.38
N PHE A 225 6.72 16.22 11.25
CA PHE A 225 5.79 15.34 11.96
C PHE A 225 6.05 15.32 13.47
N TYR A 226 7.29 15.06 13.91
CA TYR A 226 7.62 14.98 15.34
C TYR A 226 7.48 16.33 16.06
N SER A 227 7.69 17.45 15.37
CA SER A 227 7.48 18.78 15.94
C SER A 227 6.01 19.23 15.93
N ASN A 228 5.06 18.36 15.51
CA ASN A 228 3.65 18.71 15.27
C ASN A 228 3.47 19.95 14.37
N ASN A 229 4.43 20.23 13.47
CA ASN A 229 4.29 21.33 12.51
C ASN A 229 3.46 20.84 11.32
N TYR A 230 2.15 20.69 11.55
CA TYR A 230 1.24 20.12 10.57
C TYR A 230 1.15 20.95 9.28
N TYR A 231 1.21 22.27 9.38
CA TYR A 231 1.23 23.14 8.20
C TYR A 231 2.43 22.83 7.30
N ARG A 232 3.65 22.85 7.86
CA ARG A 232 4.86 22.51 7.10
C ARG A 232 4.79 21.08 6.55
N PHE A 233 4.36 20.11 7.35
CA PHE A 233 4.19 18.74 6.89
C PHE A 233 3.27 18.67 5.67
N PHE A 234 2.08 19.29 5.72
CA PHE A 234 1.12 19.23 4.62
C PHE A 234 1.53 20.04 3.39
N CYS A 235 2.27 21.15 3.56
CA CYS A 235 2.91 21.85 2.44
C CYS A 235 3.89 20.93 1.69
N GLN A 236 4.72 20.19 2.43
CA GLN A 236 5.65 19.24 1.82
C GLN A 236 4.91 18.05 1.21
N PHE A 237 3.92 17.50 1.92
CA PHE A 237 3.10 16.36 1.49
C PHE A 237 2.46 16.58 0.11
N LYS A 238 1.92 17.78 -0.16
CA LYS A 238 1.30 18.15 -1.44
C LYS A 238 2.26 18.01 -2.63
N SER A 239 3.56 18.20 -2.41
CA SER A 239 4.61 18.10 -3.45
C SER A 239 5.16 16.68 -3.64
N LEU A 240 4.76 15.71 -2.81
CA LEU A 240 5.29 14.35 -2.87
C LEU A 240 4.70 13.54 -4.02
N ASP A 241 5.53 12.63 -4.54
CA ASP A 241 5.10 11.51 -5.39
C ASP A 241 3.91 10.76 -4.75
N SER A 242 3.01 10.23 -5.58
CA SER A 242 1.81 9.54 -5.10
C SER A 242 2.15 8.35 -4.19
N LEU A 243 3.21 7.59 -4.51
CA LEU A 243 3.63 6.45 -3.71
C LEU A 243 4.05 6.86 -2.30
N LEU A 244 4.77 7.97 -2.19
CA LEU A 244 5.19 8.52 -0.91
C LEU A 244 3.99 9.04 -0.11
N ARG A 245 3.00 9.65 -0.77
CA ARG A 245 1.75 10.05 -0.11
C ARG A 245 1.00 8.85 0.45
N TYR A 246 0.90 7.75 -0.29
CA TYR A 246 0.30 6.51 0.20
C TYR A 246 1.04 5.95 1.42
N SER A 247 2.37 5.97 1.41
CA SER A 247 3.18 5.51 2.57
C SER A 247 2.97 6.35 3.84
N LEU A 248 2.48 7.59 3.72
CA LEU A 248 2.20 8.51 4.82
C LEU A 248 0.73 8.48 5.28
N SER A 249 -0.13 7.63 4.73
CA SER A 249 -1.59 7.63 4.99
C SER A 249 -1.94 7.63 6.49
N ASP A 250 -1.27 6.80 7.30
CA ASP A 250 -1.50 6.74 8.75
C ASP A 250 -0.88 7.93 9.50
N SER A 251 0.24 8.46 9.01
CA SER A 251 0.84 9.68 9.54
C SER A 251 -0.07 10.90 9.31
N VAL A 252 -0.69 10.98 8.14
CA VAL A 252 -1.71 12.01 7.82
C VAL A 252 -2.89 11.92 8.81
N PHE A 253 -3.40 10.71 9.02
CA PHE A 253 -4.47 10.47 9.99
C PHE A 253 -4.11 10.93 11.40
N THR A 254 -2.96 10.48 11.93
CA THR A 254 -2.48 10.84 13.27
C THR A 254 -2.27 12.34 13.41
N LEU A 255 -1.66 12.97 12.40
CA LEU A 255 -1.32 14.38 12.46
C LEU A 255 -2.57 15.27 12.37
N ARG A 256 -3.58 14.90 11.57
CA ARG A 256 -4.88 15.60 11.52
C ARG A 256 -5.59 15.57 12.87
N GLN A 257 -5.58 14.42 13.55
CA GLN A 257 -6.15 14.33 14.91
C GLN A 257 -5.39 15.20 15.92
N SER A 258 -4.05 15.15 15.88
CA SER A 258 -3.20 15.99 16.73
C SER A 258 -3.49 17.48 16.51
N ALA A 259 -3.55 17.90 15.24
CA ALA A 259 -3.82 19.27 14.86
C ALA A 259 -5.20 19.75 15.33
N MET A 260 -6.26 18.94 15.17
CA MET A 260 -7.60 19.26 15.67
C MET A 260 -7.62 19.44 17.19
N ARG A 261 -6.88 18.60 17.94
CA ARG A 261 -6.71 18.77 19.39
C ARG A 261 -6.01 20.08 19.72
N ILE A 262 -4.87 20.36 19.08
CA ILE A 262 -4.11 21.60 19.29
C ILE A 262 -4.97 22.84 19.02
N ILE A 263 -5.68 22.86 17.89
CA ILE A 263 -6.54 23.98 17.48
C ILE A 263 -7.69 24.19 18.46
N SER A 264 -8.34 23.10 18.90
CA SER A 264 -9.44 23.16 19.86
C SER A 264 -9.02 23.73 21.22
N VAL A 265 -7.77 23.54 21.63
CA VAL A 265 -7.22 24.05 22.89
C VAL A 265 -6.69 25.46 22.72
N ALA A 266 -5.90 25.73 21.67
CA ALA A 266 -5.25 27.01 21.45
C ALA A 266 -6.23 28.16 21.20
N PHE A 267 -7.35 27.88 20.51
CA PHE A 267 -8.36 28.88 20.17
C PHE A 267 -9.65 28.73 21.01
N ARG A 268 -9.57 28.10 22.20
CA ARG A 268 -10.75 27.80 23.02
C ARG A 268 -11.37 29.06 23.62
N THR A 269 -12.34 29.65 22.92
CA THR A 269 -13.27 30.64 23.46
C THR A 269 -14.66 30.38 22.92
N SER A 270 -15.70 30.88 23.62
CA SER A 270 -17.11 30.70 23.21
C SER A 270 -17.48 31.42 21.91
N VAL A 271 -16.59 32.28 21.39
CA VAL A 271 -16.85 33.13 20.22
C VAL A 271 -15.85 32.93 19.08
N ALA A 272 -14.72 32.25 19.33
CA ALA A 272 -13.68 32.06 18.32
C ALA A 272 -14.20 31.28 17.12
N ARG A 273 -14.06 31.91 15.95
CA ARG A 273 -14.43 31.37 14.65
C ARG A 273 -13.21 31.30 13.75
N LEU A 274 -13.00 30.15 13.12
CA LEU A 274 -11.93 29.95 12.14
C LEU A 274 -12.53 29.66 10.76
N PRO A 275 -12.02 30.28 9.68
CA PRO A 275 -12.49 29.96 8.34
C PRO A 275 -12.24 28.49 8.00
N SER A 276 -13.30 27.77 7.59
CA SER A 276 -13.24 26.34 7.27
C SER A 276 -12.21 26.05 6.16
N LYS A 277 -12.16 26.90 5.13
CA LYS A 277 -11.18 26.80 4.03
C LYS A 277 -9.73 26.91 4.50
N LEU A 278 -9.46 27.79 5.47
CA LEU A 278 -8.13 27.94 6.03
C LEU A 278 -7.71 26.69 6.80
N LEU A 279 -8.63 26.13 7.58
CA LEU A 279 -8.38 24.90 8.33
C LEU A 279 -8.19 23.69 7.40
N ALA A 280 -8.99 23.60 6.33
CA ALA A 280 -8.83 22.59 5.29
C ALA A 280 -7.43 22.64 4.65
N ASP A 281 -6.95 23.84 4.31
CA ASP A 281 -5.62 24.04 3.73
C ASP A 281 -4.49 23.62 4.69
N TRP A 282 -4.58 24.05 5.96
CA TRP A 282 -3.62 23.69 7.00
C TRP A 282 -3.50 22.19 7.24
N LEU A 283 -4.61 21.46 7.07
CA LEU A 283 -4.70 20.02 7.29
C LEU A 283 -4.53 19.20 6.00
N GLY A 284 -4.11 19.86 4.93
CA GLY A 284 -3.79 19.23 3.65
C GLY A 284 -4.98 18.55 2.99
N PHE A 285 -6.18 19.10 3.14
CA PHE A 285 -7.33 18.67 2.36
C PHE A 285 -7.31 19.30 0.95
N PRO A 286 -7.99 18.68 -0.03
CA PRO A 286 -8.16 19.26 -1.36
C PRO A 286 -8.89 20.60 -1.31
N VAL A 287 -8.80 21.36 -2.42
CA VAL A 287 -9.56 22.61 -2.57
C VAL A 287 -11.07 22.37 -2.50
N ASN A 288 -11.54 21.20 -2.93
CA ASN A 288 -12.91 20.79 -2.69
C ASN A 288 -13.12 20.49 -1.19
N ILE A 289 -13.94 21.32 -0.55
CA ILE A 289 -14.19 21.28 0.88
C ILE A 289 -15.18 20.19 1.31
N ASP A 290 -15.85 19.50 0.38
CA ASP A 290 -16.84 18.45 0.70
C ASP A 290 -16.23 17.36 1.59
N ILE A 291 -15.02 16.91 1.25
CA ILE A 291 -14.26 15.93 2.03
C ILE A 291 -13.95 16.46 3.42
N PHE A 292 -13.57 17.75 3.50
CA PHE A 292 -13.27 18.38 4.78
C PHE A 292 -14.53 18.55 5.64
N ASN A 293 -15.68 18.87 5.04
CA ASN A 293 -16.96 18.93 5.76
C ASN A 293 -17.33 17.56 6.35
N VAL A 294 -17.14 16.48 5.60
CA VAL A 294 -17.31 15.10 6.11
C VAL A 294 -16.35 14.83 7.28
N PHE A 295 -15.11 15.30 7.19
CA PHE A 295 -14.14 15.20 8.29
C PHE A 295 -14.59 16.00 9.53
N LEU A 296 -15.14 17.21 9.37
CA LEU A 296 -15.65 18.03 10.49
C LEU A 296 -16.85 17.39 11.20
N HIS A 297 -17.69 16.64 10.48
CA HIS A 297 -18.77 15.87 11.09
C HIS A 297 -18.27 14.86 12.11
N LEU A 298 -17.04 14.33 11.97
CA LEU A 298 -16.43 13.46 12.98
C LEU A 298 -16.24 14.18 14.32
N TYR A 299 -16.10 15.50 14.31
CA TYR A 299 -15.97 16.34 15.49
C TYR A 299 -17.30 17.01 15.90
N ASN A 300 -18.42 16.63 15.27
CA ASN A 300 -19.74 17.25 15.44
C ASN A 300 -19.76 18.76 15.14
N VAL A 301 -18.99 19.19 14.14
CA VAL A 301 -18.94 20.60 13.74
C VAL A 301 -19.36 20.76 12.29
N ILE A 302 -20.06 21.86 12.01
CA ILE A 302 -20.50 22.26 10.68
C ILE A 302 -20.13 23.75 10.52
N PRO A 303 -19.62 24.17 9.35
CA PRO A 303 -19.42 25.58 9.05
C PRO A 303 -20.74 26.36 9.09
N ASP A 304 -20.71 27.61 9.56
CA ASP A 304 -21.85 28.54 9.46
C ASP A 304 -22.04 29.07 8.03
N ASP A 305 -23.05 29.92 7.81
CA ASP A 305 -23.37 30.50 6.50
C ASP A 305 -22.22 31.33 5.89
N GLN A 306 -21.27 31.77 6.72
CA GLN A 306 -20.06 32.50 6.31
C GLN A 306 -18.87 31.57 6.06
N GLY A 307 -19.06 30.26 6.22
CA GLY A 307 -18.01 29.24 6.07
C GLY A 307 -17.05 29.18 7.25
N ASN A 308 -17.45 29.65 8.43
CA ASN A 308 -16.63 29.63 9.64
C ASN A 308 -17.02 28.50 10.59
N ILE A 309 -16.03 27.98 11.30
CA ILE A 309 -16.18 26.93 12.30
C ILE A 309 -16.07 27.56 13.69
N LEU A 310 -17.09 27.36 14.52
CA LEU A 310 -17.03 27.68 15.95
C LEU A 310 -16.10 26.69 16.66
N VAL A 311 -14.96 27.17 17.16
CA VAL A 311 -13.93 26.31 17.77
C VAL A 311 -14.45 25.61 19.03
N SER A 312 -15.27 26.29 19.84
CA SER A 312 -15.85 25.68 21.05
C SER A 312 -16.84 24.55 20.77
N ALA A 313 -17.32 24.40 19.53
CA ALA A 313 -18.18 23.30 19.13
C ALA A 313 -17.41 22.00 18.82
N ILE A 314 -16.07 22.07 18.66
CA ILE A 314 -15.24 20.90 18.36
C ILE A 314 -15.31 19.90 19.51
N LYS A 315 -15.94 18.75 19.26
CA LYS A 315 -15.95 17.62 20.19
C LYS A 315 -14.84 16.66 19.82
N LEU A 316 -13.80 16.60 20.65
CA LEU A 316 -12.72 15.64 20.49
C LEU A 316 -13.25 14.24 20.84
N VAL A 317 -13.38 13.40 19.83
CA VAL A 317 -13.74 11.99 19.95
C VAL A 317 -12.59 11.13 19.44
N GLU A 318 -12.54 9.89 19.91
CA GLU A 318 -11.63 8.91 19.35
C GLU A 318 -12.16 8.47 17.97
N ILE A 319 -11.42 8.82 16.92
CA ILE A 319 -11.81 8.46 15.55
C ILE A 319 -11.29 7.05 15.27
N PRO A 320 -12.15 6.10 14.88
CA PRO A 320 -11.73 4.75 14.55
C PRO A 320 -10.65 4.74 13.46
N TYR A 321 -9.69 3.82 13.56
CA TYR A 321 -8.63 3.68 12.58
C TYR A 321 -9.15 3.43 11.17
N GLU A 322 -10.32 2.81 10.99
CA GLU A 322 -10.88 2.50 9.66
C GLU A 322 -11.61 3.67 9.01
N ASN A 323 -11.61 4.86 9.64
CA ASN A 323 -12.30 6.02 9.10
C ASN A 323 -11.65 6.54 7.80
N LEU A 324 -12.36 6.41 6.67
CA LEU A 324 -11.88 6.85 5.36
C LEU A 324 -11.70 8.38 5.23
N PRO A 325 -12.67 9.24 5.63
CA PRO A 325 -12.57 10.70 5.42
C PRO A 325 -11.32 11.33 6.03
N SER A 326 -10.89 10.84 7.19
CA SER A 326 -9.70 11.30 7.87
C SER A 326 -8.38 11.10 7.11
N ARG A 327 -8.39 10.26 6.06
CA ARG A 327 -7.24 9.94 5.20
C ARG A 327 -7.38 10.43 3.77
N GLN A 328 -8.49 11.09 3.41
CA GLN A 328 -8.68 11.60 2.05
C GLN A 328 -7.83 12.85 1.79
N TYR A 329 -7.18 12.93 0.63
CA TYR A 329 -6.30 14.01 0.19
C TYR A 329 -6.18 14.07 -1.33
#